data_AF-A0A0D0C6L6-F1
#
_entry.id   AF-A0A0D0C6L6-F1
#
_cell.length_a   1.000
_cell.length_b   1.000
_cell.length_c   1.000
_cell.angle_alpha   90.00
_cell.angle_beta   90.00
_cell.angle_gamma   90.00
#
_symmetry.space_group_name_H-M   'P 1'
#
loop_
_entity.id
_entity.type
_entity.pdbx_description
1 polymer ?
#
loop_
_entity_poly.entity_id
_entity_poly.type
_entity_poly.pdbx_seq_one_letter_code
_entity_poly.pdbx_strand_id
1 'polypeptide(L)'
;MPSDHTKGRKPEHSANYGGSHTFSGKPRKGETAAERSWEGLGSFMNIPFGEEKFTFVKDIKDPKLVTLLVKGPNAHTIQQIQDTLHDGLRAVKNALEDEALIPGAGAFEVSCSAHLSGPVKQAARGRVKMGVQAFADAMLIIPKMCAANGGFDVQDVVVVLQDECAEGNIAGIDLQSGKPFDPTVEGIWDNYHVKRQMLHSWYLDSKLKGSE
;
A
#
# COMPACT_ATOMS: atom_id res chain seq x y z
N MET A 1 54.56 -36.04 -5.14
CA MET A 1 54.10 -37.43 -4.87
C MET A 1 54.76 -37.90 -3.58
N PRO A 2 54.14 -38.75 -2.72
CA PRO A 2 52.72 -38.87 -2.35
C PRO A 2 52.49 -39.03 -0.82
N SER A 3 51.20 -39.12 -0.41
CA SER A 3 50.60 -39.87 0.74
C SER A 3 50.95 -39.47 2.19
N ASP A 4 50.09 -39.56 3.21
CA ASP A 4 48.66 -39.87 3.42
C ASP A 4 48.43 -39.71 4.95
N HIS A 5 47.16 -39.73 5.39
CA HIS A 5 46.63 -39.97 6.74
C HIS A 5 46.16 -38.77 7.58
N THR A 6 44.96 -38.31 7.25
CA THR A 6 43.93 -38.06 8.29
C THR A 6 42.64 -38.77 7.90
N LYS A 7 42.41 -39.94 8.52
CA LYS A 7 41.11 -40.63 8.55
C LYS A 7 40.13 -39.86 9.44
N GLY A 8 38.89 -39.75 8.98
CA GLY A 8 37.72 -39.96 9.86
C GLY A 8 36.83 -38.76 10.14
N ARG A 9 35.88 -38.48 9.23
CA ARG A 9 34.41 -38.57 9.42
C ARG A 9 33.72 -37.61 8.46
N LYS A 10 33.01 -38.17 7.48
CA LYS A 10 31.98 -37.44 6.71
C LYS A 10 30.80 -37.16 7.64
N PRO A 11 30.17 -35.98 7.61
CA PRO A 11 28.76 -35.89 7.93
C PRO A 11 27.98 -36.32 6.68
N GLU A 12 27.50 -37.56 6.70
CA GLU A 12 26.44 -38.03 5.81
C GLU A 12 25.11 -37.42 6.29
N HIS A 13 24.64 -36.39 5.60
CA HIS A 13 23.21 -36.11 5.49
C HIS A 13 22.96 -35.24 4.25
N SER A 14 23.14 -35.82 3.07
CA SER A 14 22.48 -35.32 1.86
C SER A 14 21.00 -35.72 1.96
N ALA A 15 20.23 -34.89 2.65
CA ALA A 15 18.80 -35.05 2.78
C ALA A 15 18.16 -34.65 1.44
N ASN A 16 18.02 -35.62 0.54
CA ASN A 16 17.19 -35.51 -0.67
C ASN A 16 15.75 -35.25 -0.26
N TYR A 17 15.33 -33.98 -0.18
CA TYR A 17 13.95 -33.61 0.07
C TYR A 17 13.50 -32.51 -0.90
N GLY A 18 12.83 -32.96 -1.96
CA GLY A 18 12.21 -32.07 -2.95
C GLY A 18 11.99 -32.82 -4.26
N GLY A 19 10.98 -33.70 -4.30
CA GLY A 19 10.51 -34.21 -5.58
C GLY A 19 9.80 -33.08 -6.33
N SER A 20 10.46 -32.48 -7.33
CA SER A 20 9.80 -31.61 -8.29
C SER A 20 9.16 -32.48 -9.37
N HIS A 21 7.83 -32.46 -9.47
CA HIS A 21 7.13 -33.09 -10.57
C HIS A 21 6.68 -32.03 -11.57
N THR A 22 7.33 -32.01 -12.74
CA THR A 22 6.92 -31.21 -13.89
C THR A 22 6.21 -32.12 -14.89
N PHE A 23 4.91 -31.92 -15.10
CA PHE A 23 4.15 -32.67 -16.09
C PHE A 23 4.38 -32.05 -17.49
N SER A 24 5.53 -32.39 -18.08
CA SER A 24 5.96 -31.92 -19.39
C SER A 24 6.41 -33.12 -20.22
N GLY A 25 5.47 -33.77 -20.91
CA GLY A 25 5.78 -34.87 -21.82
C GLY A 25 4.56 -35.34 -22.62
N LYS A 26 4.78 -35.82 -23.85
CA LYS A 26 3.72 -36.39 -24.70
C LYS A 26 3.01 -37.55 -23.98
N PRO A 27 1.70 -37.71 -24.20
CA PRO A 27 0.88 -38.65 -23.43
C PRO A 27 1.37 -40.08 -23.55
N ARG A 28 1.50 -40.77 -22.40
CA ARG A 28 1.89 -42.18 -22.36
C ARG A 28 0.68 -43.05 -22.71
N LYS A 29 0.92 -44.12 -23.46
CA LYS A 29 -0.13 -45.04 -23.92
C LYS A 29 -0.79 -45.71 -22.69
N GLY A 30 -2.01 -45.29 -22.35
CA GLY A 30 -2.76 -45.77 -21.18
C GLY A 30 -3.25 -44.68 -20.21
N GLU A 31 -2.88 -43.42 -20.42
CA GLU A 31 -3.34 -42.31 -19.56
C GLU A 31 -4.87 -42.10 -19.64
N THR A 32 -5.49 -42.07 -18.46
CA THR A 32 -6.90 -41.77 -18.25
C THR A 32 -7.20 -40.30 -18.58
N ALA A 33 -8.46 -39.97 -18.89
CA ALA A 33 -8.88 -38.58 -19.14
C ALA A 33 -8.57 -37.64 -17.96
N ALA A 34 -8.50 -38.17 -16.74
CA ALA A 34 -8.08 -37.46 -15.55
C ALA A 34 -6.60 -37.06 -15.60
N GLU A 35 -5.70 -37.88 -16.15
CA GLU A 35 -4.25 -37.60 -16.28
C GLU A 35 -3.96 -36.58 -17.39
N ARG A 36 -4.78 -36.55 -18.46
CA ARG A 36 -4.76 -35.47 -19.47
C ARG A 36 -5.22 -34.11 -18.93
N SER A 37 -6.03 -34.10 -17.87
CA SER A 37 -6.49 -32.86 -17.24
C SER A 37 -5.37 -32.06 -16.55
N TRP A 38 -4.16 -32.63 -16.43
CA TRP A 38 -3.01 -31.99 -15.79
C TRP A 38 -2.11 -31.25 -16.78
N GLU A 39 -2.36 -31.36 -18.09
CA GLU A 39 -1.68 -30.55 -19.10
C GLU A 39 -2.11 -29.08 -18.94
N GLY A 40 -1.29 -28.30 -18.24
CA GLY A 40 -1.51 -26.88 -17.96
C GLY A 40 -1.50 -26.50 -16.48
N LEU A 41 -1.42 -27.48 -15.57
CA LEU A 41 -1.42 -27.24 -14.11
C LEU A 41 -0.10 -26.70 -13.55
N GLY A 42 0.92 -26.48 -14.39
CA GLY A 42 2.20 -25.90 -13.96
C GLY A 42 3.10 -26.90 -13.22
N SER A 43 4.07 -26.39 -12.46
CA SER A 43 5.05 -27.15 -11.68
C SER A 43 4.58 -27.34 -10.23
N PHE A 44 4.74 -28.57 -9.71
CA PHE A 44 4.41 -28.89 -8.31
C PHE A 44 5.69 -28.97 -7.49
N MET A 45 5.71 -28.25 -6.37
CA MET A 45 6.83 -28.26 -5.44
C MET A 45 6.34 -28.38 -4.00
N ASN A 46 6.80 -29.43 -3.32
CA ASN A 46 6.57 -29.58 -1.89
C ASN A 46 7.71 -28.93 -1.12
N ILE A 47 7.40 -27.90 -0.33
CA ILE A 47 8.37 -27.24 0.54
C ILE A 47 7.98 -27.49 1.99
N PRO A 48 8.84 -28.10 2.80
CA PRO A 48 8.62 -28.20 4.24
C PRO A 48 8.79 -26.83 4.90
N PHE A 49 7.84 -26.45 5.75
CA PHE A 49 7.91 -25.27 6.60
C PHE A 49 7.72 -25.70 8.06
N GLY A 50 8.83 -25.88 8.77
CA GLY A 50 8.79 -26.45 10.13
C GLY A 50 8.34 -27.91 10.09
N GLU A 51 7.29 -28.23 10.85
CA GLU A 51 6.70 -29.59 10.90
C GLU A 51 5.64 -29.81 9.80
N GLU A 52 5.17 -28.75 9.15
CA GLU A 52 4.13 -28.81 8.12
C GLU A 52 4.73 -28.84 6.70
N LYS A 53 4.03 -29.51 5.78
CA LYS A 53 4.41 -29.58 4.36
C LYS A 53 3.41 -28.79 3.54
N PHE A 54 3.90 -27.83 2.76
CA PHE A 54 3.10 -27.03 1.85
C PHE A 54 3.38 -27.45 0.41
N THR A 55 2.30 -27.65 -0.35
CA THR A 55 2.36 -27.94 -1.78
C THR A 55 2.14 -26.64 -2.55
N PHE A 56 3.16 -26.22 -3.30
CA PHE A 56 3.08 -25.07 -4.19
C PHE A 56 2.83 -25.53 -5.61
N VAL A 57 1.87 -24.89 -6.25
CA VAL A 57 1.62 -25.00 -7.69
C VAL A 57 2.11 -23.71 -8.32
N LYS A 58 3.12 -23.79 -9.19
CA LYS A 58 3.78 -22.64 -9.84
C LYS A 58 3.75 -22.81 -11.36
N ASP A 59 4.20 -21.81 -12.12
CA ASP A 59 4.37 -21.89 -13.58
C ASP A 59 3.09 -22.24 -14.36
N ILE A 60 1.94 -21.74 -13.90
CA ILE A 60 0.67 -21.82 -14.63
C ILE A 60 0.73 -20.85 -15.82
N LYS A 61 0.31 -21.30 -17.01
CA LYS A 61 0.43 -20.53 -18.26
C LYS A 61 -0.35 -19.20 -18.27
N ASP A 62 -1.51 -19.16 -17.61
CA ASP A 62 -2.36 -17.97 -17.45
C ASP A 62 -2.95 -17.95 -16.01
N PRO A 63 -2.19 -17.48 -15.00
CA PRO A 63 -2.63 -17.54 -13.62
C PRO A 63 -3.63 -16.43 -13.32
N LYS A 64 -4.91 -16.79 -13.22
CA LYS A 64 -5.98 -15.88 -12.72
C LYS A 64 -6.00 -15.74 -11.20
N LEU A 65 -5.27 -16.60 -10.50
CA LEU A 65 -5.15 -16.64 -9.05
C LEU A 65 -3.67 -16.67 -8.68
N VAL A 66 -3.29 -15.78 -7.79
CA VAL A 66 -1.95 -15.72 -7.20
C VAL A 66 -2.08 -15.88 -5.69
N THR A 67 -1.08 -16.52 -5.06
CA THR A 67 -1.05 -16.71 -3.61
C THR A 67 0.17 -15.98 -3.05
N LEU A 68 -0.07 -15.05 -2.12
CA LEU A 68 0.99 -14.40 -1.34
C LEU A 68 1.15 -15.16 -0.02
N LEU A 69 2.28 -15.84 0.15
CA LEU A 69 2.60 -16.54 1.39
C LEU A 69 3.27 -15.59 2.37
N VAL A 70 2.63 -15.37 3.52
CA VAL A 70 3.17 -14.56 4.62
C VAL A 70 3.67 -15.47 5.74
N LYS A 71 4.90 -15.26 6.19
CA LYS A 71 5.48 -15.94 7.35
C LYS A 71 5.83 -14.91 8.41
N GLY A 72 5.39 -15.14 9.65
CA GLY A 72 5.66 -14.25 10.77
C GLY A 72 5.92 -15.02 12.07
N PRO A 73 6.49 -14.37 13.08
CA PRO A 73 6.87 -15.00 14.34
C PRO A 73 5.67 -15.30 15.26
N ASN A 74 4.57 -14.56 15.12
CA ASN A 74 3.36 -14.73 15.90
C ASN A 74 2.11 -14.42 15.05
N ALA A 75 0.95 -14.92 15.45
CA ALA A 75 -0.30 -14.77 14.72
C ALA A 75 -0.75 -13.30 14.56
N HIS A 76 -0.52 -12.46 15.58
CA HIS A 76 -0.89 -11.05 15.53
C HIS A 76 -0.12 -10.28 14.44
N THR A 77 1.20 -10.48 14.37
CA THR A 77 2.04 -9.89 13.33
C THR A 77 1.65 -10.39 11.94
N ILE A 78 1.30 -11.67 11.80
CA ILE A 78 0.82 -12.21 10.52
C ILE A 78 -0.47 -11.50 10.10
N GLN A 79 -1.43 -11.33 11.01
CA GLN A 79 -2.68 -10.63 10.71
C GLN A 79 -2.42 -9.17 10.28
N GLN A 80 -1.56 -8.45 11.00
CA GLN A 80 -1.20 -7.08 10.63
C GLN A 80 -0.57 -6.98 9.23
N ILE A 81 0.28 -7.95 8.86
CA ILE A 81 0.86 -8.00 7.51
C ILE A 81 -0.22 -8.31 6.48
N GLN A 82 -1.14 -9.23 6.77
CA GLN A 82 -2.25 -9.55 5.86
C GLN A 82 -3.14 -8.32 5.60
N ASP A 83 -3.50 -7.59 6.65
CA ASP A 83 -4.31 -6.37 6.53
C ASP A 83 -3.55 -5.30 5.72
N THR A 84 -2.26 -5.11 5.99
CA THR A 84 -1.40 -4.16 5.25
C THR A 84 -1.29 -4.52 3.77
N LEU A 85 -1.13 -5.82 3.44
CA LEU A 85 -1.09 -6.28 2.06
C LEU A 85 -2.43 -6.06 1.36
N HIS A 86 -3.53 -6.32 2.05
CA HIS A 86 -4.87 -6.11 1.50
C HIS A 86 -5.12 -4.63 1.20
N ASP A 87 -4.74 -3.73 2.10
CA ASP A 87 -4.85 -2.29 1.92
C ASP A 87 -3.93 -1.77 0.80
N GLY A 88 -2.67 -2.22 0.77
CA GLY A 88 -1.71 -1.85 -0.26
C GLY A 88 -2.14 -2.30 -1.66
N LEU A 89 -2.62 -3.54 -1.81
CA LEU A 89 -3.16 -4.04 -3.08
C LEU A 89 -4.39 -3.25 -3.52
N ARG A 90 -5.24 -2.85 -2.56
CA ARG A 90 -6.40 -2.00 -2.86
C ARG A 90 -6.01 -0.60 -3.30
N ALA A 91 -4.98 -0.01 -2.69
CA ALA A 91 -4.45 1.30 -3.10
C ALA A 91 -3.88 1.25 -4.53
N VAL A 92 -3.12 0.21 -4.87
CA VAL A 92 -2.60 0.01 -6.23
C VAL A 92 -3.73 -0.22 -7.23
N LYS A 93 -4.72 -1.05 -6.88
CA LYS A 93 -5.90 -1.26 -7.71
C LYS A 93 -6.61 0.05 -8.02
N ASN A 94 -6.89 0.86 -6.99
CA ASN A 94 -7.56 2.15 -7.17
C ASN A 94 -6.72 3.10 -8.05
N ALA A 95 -5.39 3.11 -7.89
CA ALA A 95 -4.51 3.93 -8.73
C ALA A 95 -4.59 3.53 -10.21
N LEU A 96 -4.66 2.22 -10.50
CA LEU A 96 -4.80 1.71 -11.85
C LEU A 96 -6.18 2.00 -12.46
N GLU A 97 -7.24 1.94 -11.66
CA GLU A 97 -8.62 2.21 -12.12
C GLU A 97 -8.90 3.71 -12.31
N ASP A 98 -8.37 4.57 -11.44
CA ASP A 98 -8.61 6.01 -11.48
C ASP A 98 -7.74 6.73 -12.54
N GLU A 99 -6.59 6.15 -12.91
CA GLU A 99 -5.54 6.78 -13.76
C GLU A 99 -5.10 8.17 -13.26
N ALA A 100 -5.34 8.48 -11.98
CA ALA A 100 -5.07 9.76 -11.36
C ALA A 100 -4.55 9.59 -9.93
N LEU A 101 -3.51 10.35 -9.61
CA LEU A 101 -2.88 10.40 -8.29
C LEU A 101 -2.83 11.84 -7.78
N ILE A 102 -2.88 12.00 -6.47
CA ILE A 102 -2.84 13.29 -5.79
C ILE A 102 -1.59 13.34 -4.90
N PRO A 103 -0.84 14.46 -4.87
CA PRO A 103 0.27 14.62 -3.94
C PRO A 103 -0.18 14.40 -2.49
N GLY A 104 0.48 13.47 -1.80
CA GLY A 104 0.14 13.07 -0.44
C GLY A 104 0.78 13.96 0.64
N ALA A 105 1.05 13.38 1.82
CA ALA A 105 1.71 14.05 2.95
C ALA A 105 1.04 15.38 3.37
N GLY A 106 -0.28 15.50 3.24
CA GLY A 106 -1.01 16.72 3.60
C GLY A 106 -0.91 17.86 2.58
N ALA A 107 -0.19 17.68 1.47
CA ALA A 107 -0.02 18.72 0.45
C ALA A 107 -1.36 19.09 -0.21
N PHE A 108 -2.17 18.08 -0.54
CA PHE A 108 -3.53 18.31 -1.06
C PHE A 108 -4.38 19.16 -0.11
N GLU A 109 -4.37 18.87 1.18
CA GLU A 109 -5.16 19.59 2.18
C GLU A 109 -4.74 21.05 2.30
N VAL A 110 -3.43 21.32 2.29
CA VAL A 110 -2.88 22.69 2.35
C VAL A 110 -3.27 23.46 1.08
N SER A 111 -3.05 22.88 -0.11
CA SER A 111 -3.43 23.52 -1.37
C SER A 111 -4.95 23.72 -1.50
N CYS A 112 -5.74 22.76 -1.01
CA CYS A 112 -7.20 22.88 -0.99
C CYS A 112 -7.65 24.02 -0.07
N SER A 113 -7.08 24.12 1.14
CA SER A 113 -7.33 25.24 2.06
C SER A 113 -7.00 26.58 1.42
N ALA A 114 -5.83 26.70 0.77
CA ALA A 114 -5.41 27.93 0.10
C ALA A 114 -6.39 28.32 -1.03
N HIS A 115 -6.80 27.35 -1.85
CA HIS A 115 -7.75 27.57 -2.94
C HIS A 115 -9.14 28.00 -2.42
N LEU A 116 -9.60 27.40 -1.32
CA LEU A 116 -10.87 27.74 -0.70
C LEU A 116 -10.84 29.14 -0.08
N SER A 117 -9.78 29.47 0.67
CA SER A 117 -9.61 30.77 1.33
C SER A 117 -9.32 31.92 0.36
N GLY A 118 -8.79 31.64 -0.83
CA GLY A 118 -8.53 32.62 -1.88
C GLY A 118 -9.70 32.73 -2.87
N PRO A 119 -9.59 32.15 -4.09
CA PRO A 119 -10.57 32.31 -5.17
C PRO A 119 -12.02 32.02 -4.77
N VAL A 120 -12.27 30.92 -4.05
CA VAL A 120 -13.64 30.47 -3.75
C VAL A 120 -14.31 31.41 -2.74
N LYS A 121 -13.59 31.81 -1.68
CA LYS A 121 -14.09 32.78 -0.71
C LYS A 121 -14.36 34.15 -1.33
N GLN A 122 -13.54 34.57 -2.28
CA GLN A 122 -13.75 35.83 -3.01
C GLN A 122 -15.01 35.79 -3.89
N ALA A 123 -15.27 34.65 -4.53
CA ALA A 123 -16.47 34.44 -5.35
C ALA A 123 -17.76 34.29 -4.52
N ALA A 124 -17.67 33.78 -3.30
CA ALA A 124 -18.82 33.59 -2.41
C ALA A 124 -19.44 34.93 -1.95
N ARG A 125 -20.74 34.93 -1.60
CA ARG A 125 -21.47 36.11 -1.12
C ARG A 125 -22.18 35.85 0.21
N GLY A 126 -22.27 36.87 1.06
CA GLY A 126 -22.96 36.81 2.33
C GLY A 126 -22.39 35.77 3.31
N ARG A 127 -23.27 35.07 4.03
CA ARG A 127 -22.92 34.07 5.06
C ARG A 127 -22.11 32.89 4.52
N VAL A 128 -22.19 32.60 3.22
CA VAL A 128 -21.44 31.53 2.57
C VAL A 128 -19.93 31.74 2.69
N LYS A 129 -19.45 33.00 2.72
CA LYS A 129 -18.02 33.30 2.91
C LYS A 129 -17.46 32.73 4.21
N MET A 130 -18.25 32.78 5.29
CA MET A 130 -17.84 32.24 6.59
C MET A 130 -17.81 30.71 6.56
N GLY A 131 -18.78 30.08 5.88
CA GLY A 131 -18.80 28.63 5.69
C GLY A 131 -17.61 28.12 4.88
N VAL A 132 -17.26 28.81 3.78
CA VAL A 132 -16.07 28.47 2.97
C VAL A 132 -14.80 28.60 3.80
N GLN A 133 -14.65 29.68 4.58
CA GLN A 133 -13.48 29.83 5.45
C GLN A 133 -13.41 28.71 6.50
N ALA A 134 -14.52 28.40 7.18
CA ALA A 134 -14.55 27.33 8.16
C ALA A 134 -14.20 25.97 7.56
N PHE A 135 -14.65 25.71 6.33
CA PHE A 135 -14.30 24.49 5.61
C PHE A 135 -12.81 24.45 5.22
N ALA A 136 -12.24 25.56 4.77
CA ALA A 136 -10.81 25.67 4.51
C ALA A 136 -9.97 25.40 5.77
N ASP A 137 -10.34 26.02 6.90
CA ASP A 137 -9.64 25.83 8.18
C ASP A 137 -9.74 24.38 8.69
N ALA A 138 -10.87 23.71 8.41
CA ALA A 138 -11.07 22.30 8.74
C ALA A 138 -10.19 21.37 7.92
N MET A 139 -9.90 21.69 6.65
CA MET A 139 -8.99 20.88 5.81
C MET A 139 -7.59 20.77 6.42
N LEU A 140 -7.12 21.81 7.11
CA LEU A 140 -5.81 21.83 7.76
C LEU A 140 -5.71 20.87 8.96
N ILE A 141 -6.79 20.20 9.38
CA ILE A 141 -6.72 19.25 10.50
C ILE A 141 -5.77 18.08 10.20
N ILE A 142 -5.71 17.60 8.97
CA ILE A 142 -4.86 16.45 8.60
C ILE A 142 -3.37 16.80 8.78
N PRO A 143 -2.82 17.86 8.16
CA PRO A 143 -1.42 18.24 8.39
C PRO A 143 -1.14 18.62 9.85
N LYS A 144 -2.10 19.22 10.57
CA LYS A 144 -1.97 19.50 12.01
C LYS A 144 -1.79 18.22 12.83
N MET A 145 -2.60 17.20 12.54
CA MET A 145 -2.50 15.91 13.24
C MET A 145 -1.22 15.16 12.86
N CYS A 146 -0.76 15.25 11.61
CA CYS A 146 0.54 14.73 11.21
C CYS A 146 1.68 15.39 12.00
N ALA A 147 1.68 16.72 12.13
CA ALA A 147 2.68 17.44 12.92
C ALA A 147 2.63 17.05 14.40
N ALA A 148 1.43 16.99 14.99
CA ALA A 148 1.24 16.59 16.39
C ALA A 148 1.72 15.15 16.65
N ASN A 149 1.40 14.21 15.76
CA ASN A 149 1.83 12.82 15.87
C ASN A 149 3.34 12.66 15.64
N GLY A 150 3.95 13.54 14.84
CA GLY A 150 5.40 13.64 14.67
C GLY A 150 6.13 14.30 15.83
N GLY A 151 5.41 14.90 16.78
CA GLY A 151 6.00 15.61 17.93
C GLY A 151 6.54 17.00 17.60
N PHE A 152 6.11 17.60 16.48
CA PHE A 152 6.51 18.94 16.04
C PHE A 152 5.51 20.00 16.51
N ASP A 153 5.94 21.26 16.51
CA ASP A 153 5.01 22.38 16.76
C ASP A 153 4.01 22.48 15.60
N VAL A 154 2.74 22.32 15.95
CA VAL A 154 1.63 22.25 14.99
C VAL A 154 1.44 23.58 14.26
N GLN A 155 1.66 24.72 14.91
CA GLN A 155 1.46 26.03 14.30
C GLN A 155 2.60 26.34 13.35
N ASP A 156 3.83 26.14 13.79
CA ASP A 156 5.02 26.43 12.98
C ASP A 156 5.00 25.64 11.67
N VAL A 157 4.71 24.34 11.74
CA VAL A 157 4.66 23.48 10.54
C VAL A 157 3.55 23.92 9.58
N VAL A 158 2.35 24.22 10.08
CA VAL A 158 1.24 24.62 9.22
C VAL A 158 1.50 25.96 8.54
N VAL A 159 2.07 26.93 9.26
CA VAL A 159 2.41 28.24 8.68
C VAL A 159 3.43 28.06 7.57
N VAL A 160 4.50 27.30 7.81
CA VAL A 160 5.53 27.04 6.80
C VAL A 160 4.95 26.35 5.56
N LEU A 161 4.08 25.34 5.73
CA LEU A 161 3.44 24.67 4.59
C LEU A 161 2.52 25.62 3.80
N GLN A 162 1.81 26.51 4.49
CA GLN A 162 0.95 27.51 3.84
C GLN A 162 1.76 28.55 3.07
N ASP A 163 2.90 28.99 3.60
CA ASP A 163 3.80 29.93 2.95
C ASP A 163 4.38 29.31 1.66
N GLU A 164 4.89 28.08 1.73
CA GLU A 164 5.37 27.34 0.55
C GLU A 164 4.28 27.17 -0.52
N CYS A 165 3.05 26.84 -0.09
CA CYS A 165 1.92 26.73 -1.00
C CYS A 165 1.54 28.09 -1.62
N ALA A 166 1.70 29.20 -0.89
CA ALA A 166 1.45 30.55 -1.40
C ALA A 166 2.50 30.99 -2.43
N GLU A 167 3.73 30.49 -2.32
CA GLU A 167 4.79 30.66 -3.32
C GLU A 167 4.56 29.82 -4.58
N GLY A 168 3.60 28.89 -4.54
CA GLY A 168 3.23 28.01 -5.66
C GLY A 168 3.90 26.64 -5.63
N ASN A 169 4.58 26.29 -4.54
CA ASN A 169 5.24 25.01 -4.36
C ASN A 169 4.23 23.95 -3.87
N ILE A 170 4.45 22.68 -4.24
CA ILE A 170 3.71 21.55 -3.68
C ILE A 170 4.45 21.14 -2.41
N ALA A 171 3.89 21.45 -1.24
CA ALA A 171 4.54 21.20 0.04
C ALA A 171 3.75 20.23 0.91
N GLY A 172 4.36 19.11 1.27
CA GLY A 172 3.89 18.13 2.25
C GLY A 172 4.72 18.17 3.54
N ILE A 173 4.20 17.57 4.61
CA ILE A 173 4.89 17.46 5.90
C ILE A 173 5.76 16.21 5.97
N ASP A 174 7.07 16.37 6.16
CA ASP A 174 7.95 15.24 6.48
C ASP A 174 7.82 14.92 7.98
N LEU A 175 7.36 13.70 8.29
CA LEU A 175 7.21 13.22 9.66
C LEU A 175 8.55 12.92 10.37
N GLN A 176 9.67 12.87 9.64
CA GLN A 176 10.99 12.65 10.24
C GLN A 176 11.67 13.97 10.62
N SER A 177 11.63 14.97 9.73
CA SER A 177 12.30 16.25 9.95
C SER A 177 11.37 17.39 10.42
N GLY A 178 10.06 17.25 10.24
CA GLY A 178 9.07 18.30 10.50
C GLY A 178 9.12 19.45 9.50
N LYS A 179 9.87 19.31 8.40
CA LYS A 179 10.06 20.36 7.39
C LYS A 179 9.13 20.14 6.18
N PRO A 180 8.82 21.22 5.44
CA PRO A 180 8.16 21.09 4.15
C PRO A 180 9.07 20.35 3.16
N PHE A 181 8.48 19.50 2.33
CA PHE A 181 9.16 18.85 1.22
C PHE A 181 8.18 18.63 0.07
N ASP A 182 8.68 18.33 -1.14
CA ASP A 182 7.84 18.00 -2.29
C ASP A 182 7.48 16.50 -2.29
N PRO A 183 6.21 16.12 -2.00
CA PRO A 183 5.80 14.72 -1.98
C PRO A 183 5.86 14.04 -3.34
N THR A 184 5.84 14.80 -4.44
CA THR A 184 5.90 14.23 -5.79
C THR A 184 7.29 13.68 -6.11
N VAL A 185 8.33 14.32 -5.57
CA VAL A 185 9.74 13.92 -5.73
C VAL A 185 10.06 12.69 -4.88
N GLU A 186 9.54 12.63 -3.65
CA GLU A 186 9.71 11.47 -2.75
C GLU A 186 8.79 10.29 -3.07
N GLY A 187 7.86 10.44 -4.03
CA GLY A 187 6.95 9.38 -4.44
C GLY A 187 5.81 9.11 -3.45
N ILE A 188 5.41 10.11 -2.65
CA ILE A 188 4.30 10.00 -1.71
C ILE A 188 3.00 10.47 -2.38
N TRP A 189 2.16 9.51 -2.74
CA TRP A 189 0.94 9.73 -3.49
C TRP A 189 -0.29 9.16 -2.78
N ASP A 190 -1.39 9.91 -2.84
CA ASP A 190 -2.72 9.48 -2.43
C ASP A 190 -3.59 9.15 -3.65
N ASN A 191 -4.51 8.18 -3.50
CA ASN A 191 -5.48 7.87 -4.54
C ASN A 191 -6.55 8.96 -4.67
N TYR A 192 -6.88 9.32 -5.91
CA TYR A 192 -7.96 10.27 -6.19
C TYR A 192 -9.31 9.82 -5.61
N HIS A 193 -9.69 8.56 -5.83
CA HIS A 193 -10.95 8.02 -5.32
C HIS A 193 -11.10 8.13 -3.81
N VAL A 194 -10.01 7.90 -3.07
CA VAL A 194 -10.02 7.95 -1.60
C VAL A 194 -10.28 9.37 -1.11
N LYS A 195 -9.57 10.37 -1.63
CA LYS A 195 -9.80 11.78 -1.26
C LYS A 195 -11.20 12.25 -1.64
N ARG A 196 -11.68 11.89 -2.84
CA ARG A 196 -13.04 12.23 -3.29
C ARG A 196 -14.10 11.65 -2.37
N GLN A 197 -13.98 10.36 -2.04
CA GLN A 197 -14.96 9.68 -1.19
C GLN A 197 -14.92 10.20 0.25
N MET A 198 -13.75 10.54 0.77
CA MET A 198 -13.59 11.18 2.08
C MET A 198 -14.39 12.49 2.16
N LEU A 199 -14.19 13.39 1.20
CA LEU A 199 -14.89 14.68 1.17
C LEU A 199 -16.40 14.50 1.00
N HIS A 200 -16.82 13.58 0.14
CA HIS A 200 -18.24 13.30 -0.10
C HIS A 200 -18.92 12.72 1.15
N SER A 201 -18.26 11.78 1.85
CA SER A 201 -18.78 11.17 3.05
C SER A 201 -18.92 12.18 4.20
N TRP A 202 -17.93 13.04 4.40
CA TRP A 202 -17.98 14.09 5.43
C TRP A 202 -19.11 15.08 5.19
N TYR A 203 -19.31 15.49 3.94
CA TYR A 203 -20.42 16.36 3.57
C TYR A 203 -21.77 15.71 3.90
N LEU A 204 -21.98 14.45 3.54
CA LEU A 204 -23.24 13.74 3.83
C LEU A 204 -23.49 13.63 5.34
N ASP A 205 -22.48 13.25 6.12
CA ASP A 205 -22.60 13.14 7.58
C ASP A 205 -22.91 14.50 8.24
N SER A 206 -22.25 15.57 7.79
CA SER A 206 -22.50 16.93 8.30
C SER A 206 -23.92 17.41 8.05
N LYS A 207 -24.55 17.00 6.93
CA LYS A 207 -25.94 17.31 6.63
C LYS A 207 -26.93 16.55 7.50
N LEU A 208 -26.63 15.29 7.81
CA LEU A 208 -27.50 14.48 8.67
C LEU A 208 -27.53 15.04 10.09
N LYS A 209 -26.36 15.39 10.64
CA LYS A 209 -26.24 15.95 12.00
C LYS A 209 -26.81 17.37 12.14
N GLY A 210 -26.89 18.13 11.05
CA GLY A 210 -27.51 19.47 11.05
C GLY A 210 -29.04 19.48 10.95
N SER A 211 -29.68 18.30 10.92
CA SER A 211 -31.14 18.15 10.87
C SER A 211 -31.80 17.75 12.19
N GLU A 212 -31.00 17.69 13.27
CA GLU A 212 -31.43 17.57 14.67
C GLU A 212 -31.27 18.90 15.40
#